data_AF-A0A7X6U8E5-F1
#
_entry.id   AF-A0A7X6U8E5-F1
#
_cell.length_a   1.000
_cell.length_b   1.000
_cell.length_c   1.000
_cell.angle_alpha   90.00
_cell.angle_beta   90.00
_cell.angle_gamma   90.00
#
_symmetry.space_group_name_H-M   'P 1'
#
loop_
_entity.id
_entity.type
_entity.pdbx_description
1 polymer ?
#
loop_
_entity_poly.entity_id
_entity_poly.type
_entity_poly.pdbx_seq_one_letter_code
_entity_poly.pdbx_strand_id
1 'polypeptide(L)'
;MAYLNAREVLPPELLKQIQQHLDGQLIYIPKKSAPRKPWGSQSGSRSLLQQRNQSIRQAYRRGQSLACLANQLHLSEDAIRKIIYAEKARSQPSGPAGKAQP
;
A
#
# COMPACT_ATOMS: atom_id res chain seq x y z
N MET A 1 8.57 11.67 7.41
CA MET A 1 7.39 12.02 8.23
C MET A 1 7.92 12.67 9.48
N ALA A 2 7.52 13.91 9.78
CA ALA A 2 7.88 14.51 11.06
C ALA A 2 7.11 13.76 12.16
N TYR A 3 7.83 13.21 13.13
CA TYR A 3 7.21 12.67 14.32
C TYR A 3 6.73 13.85 15.17
N LEU A 4 5.48 13.81 15.59
CA LEU A 4 4.89 14.81 16.47
C LEU A 4 4.75 14.20 17.86
N ASN A 5 5.22 14.92 18.88
CA ASN A 5 5.01 14.52 20.25
C ASN A 5 3.54 14.73 20.61
N ALA A 6 2.85 13.68 21.05
CA ALA A 6 1.45 13.77 21.43
C ALA A 6 1.20 14.80 22.54
N ARG A 7 2.17 15.02 23.45
CA ARG A 7 2.09 16.03 24.51
C ARG A 7 2.09 17.47 23.99
N GLU A 8 2.62 17.69 22.80
CA GLU A 8 2.71 19.03 22.18
C GLU A 8 1.49 19.34 21.32
N VAL A 9 0.75 18.31 20.87
CA VAL A 9 -0.30 18.47 19.85
C VAL A 9 -1.70 18.12 20.38
N LEU A 10 -1.81 17.27 21.39
CA LEU A 10 -3.10 16.84 21.94
C LEU A 10 -3.40 17.51 23.29
N PRO A 11 -4.68 17.84 23.57
CA PRO A 11 -5.10 18.28 24.89
C PRO A 11 -4.80 17.22 25.97
N PRO A 12 -4.45 17.63 27.21
CA PRO A 12 -4.06 16.71 28.28
C PRO A 12 -5.18 15.73 28.67
N GLU A 13 -6.44 16.17 28.62
CA GLU A 13 -7.61 15.34 28.91
C GLU A 13 -7.77 14.21 27.90
N LEU A 14 -7.58 14.50 26.60
CA LEU A 14 -7.62 13.50 25.53
C LEU A 14 -6.45 12.53 25.65
N LEU A 15 -5.25 13.03 25.97
CA LEU A 15 -4.08 12.18 26.18
C LEU A 15 -4.31 11.19 27.33
N LYS A 16 -4.90 11.65 28.45
CA LYS A 16 -5.27 10.80 29.58
C LYS A 16 -6.27 9.70 29.19
N GLN A 17 -7.27 10.03 28.36
CA GLN A 17 -8.21 9.04 27.85
C GLN A 17 -7.54 8.01 26.94
N ILE A 18 -6.64 8.43 26.06
CA ILE A 18 -5.89 7.49 25.19
C ILE A 18 -5.04 6.54 26.05
N GLN A 19 -4.37 7.05 27.08
CA GLN A 19 -3.53 6.27 27.99
C GLN A 19 -4.30 5.22 28.81
N GLN A 20 -5.61 5.40 29.02
CA GLN A 20 -6.45 4.37 29.64
C GLN A 20 -6.59 3.12 28.76
N HIS A 21 -6.40 3.26 27.44
CA HIS A 21 -6.49 2.16 26.49
C HIS A 21 -5.12 1.69 26.01
N LEU A 22 -4.15 2.60 25.82
CA LEU A 22 -2.85 2.33 25.21
C LEU A 22 -1.79 3.27 25.81
N ASP A 23 -0.76 2.73 26.45
CA ASP A 23 0.37 3.52 26.97
C ASP A 23 1.71 3.07 26.33
N GLY A 24 2.56 4.03 25.97
CA GLY A 24 3.87 3.78 25.35
C GLY A 24 3.86 3.22 23.92
N GLN A 25 2.71 3.20 23.23
CA GLN A 25 2.56 2.59 21.89
C GLN A 25 2.44 3.64 20.77
N LEU A 26 2.85 3.25 19.56
CA LEU A 26 2.66 4.06 18.34
C LEU A 26 1.26 3.83 17.76
N ILE A 27 0.47 4.90 17.67
CA ILE A 27 -0.91 4.84 17.17
C ILE A 27 -1.03 5.65 15.88
N TYR A 28 -1.73 5.08 14.89
CA TYR A 28 -2.05 5.76 13.64
C TYR A 28 -3.40 6.47 13.74
N ILE A 29 -3.40 7.79 13.53
CA ILE A 29 -4.64 8.58 13.42
C ILE A 29 -5.01 8.72 11.92
N PRO A 30 -6.15 8.16 11.47
CA PRO A 30 -6.60 8.32 10.09
C PRO A 30 -6.96 9.78 9.76
N LYS A 31 -6.84 10.16 8.49
CA LYS A 31 -7.20 11.52 8.03
C LYS A 31 -8.70 11.75 8.09
N LYS A 32 -9.11 12.97 8.46
CA LYS A 32 -10.53 13.38 8.60
C LYS A 32 -11.31 13.44 7.29
N SER A 33 -10.67 13.68 6.13
CA SER A 33 -11.35 13.92 4.85
C SER A 33 -11.07 12.84 3.79
N ALA A 34 -12.11 12.07 3.46
CA ALA A 34 -12.34 11.36 2.20
C ALA A 34 -11.37 10.20 1.84
N PRO A 35 -11.73 9.30 0.89
CA PRO A 35 -11.14 7.96 0.80
C PRO A 35 -9.64 8.05 0.60
N ARG A 36 -8.92 7.15 1.25
CA ARG A 36 -7.45 7.04 1.15
C ARG A 36 -7.02 7.28 -0.29
N LYS A 37 -6.17 8.28 -0.53
CA LYS A 37 -5.37 8.31 -1.75
C LYS A 37 -4.70 6.93 -1.83
N PRO A 38 -4.99 6.13 -2.88
CA PRO A 38 -4.45 4.78 -2.96
C PRO A 38 -2.93 4.86 -2.91
N TRP A 39 -2.33 3.94 -2.16
CA TRP A 39 -0.89 3.87 -1.95
C TRP A 39 -0.12 4.10 -3.27
N GLY A 40 0.90 4.97 -3.23
CA GLY A 40 1.74 5.30 -4.39
C GLY A 40 1.19 6.34 -5.37
N SER A 41 0.04 6.98 -5.10
CA SER A 41 -0.51 8.06 -5.93
C SER A 41 0.14 9.43 -5.70
N GLN A 42 0.74 9.69 -4.53
CA GLN A 42 1.44 10.96 -4.25
C GLN A 42 2.88 11.00 -4.79
N SER A 43 3.55 9.86 -4.90
CA SER A 43 4.98 9.79 -5.26
C SER A 43 5.24 9.36 -6.71
N GLY A 44 4.20 9.24 -7.55
CA GLY A 44 4.32 8.76 -8.93
C GLY A 44 4.68 7.27 -9.08
N SER A 45 5.11 6.61 -8.01
CA SER A 45 5.57 5.22 -8.00
C SER A 45 4.52 4.24 -8.51
N ARG A 46 3.23 4.49 -8.26
CA ARG A 46 2.16 3.64 -8.78
C ARG A 46 2.08 3.67 -10.31
N SER A 47 2.25 4.85 -10.91
CA SER A 47 2.25 5.02 -12.36
C SER A 47 3.47 4.34 -13.00
N LEU A 48 4.65 4.54 -12.41
CA LEU A 48 5.89 3.89 -12.86
C LEU A 48 5.79 2.36 -12.83
N LEU A 49 5.27 1.81 -11.73
CA LEU A 49 5.05 0.36 -11.61
C LEU A 49 4.01 -0.14 -12.61
N GLN A 50 2.97 0.64 -12.89
CA GLN A 50 1.96 0.28 -13.88
C GLN A 50 2.53 0.25 -15.29
N GLN A 51 3.32 1.27 -15.66
CA GLN A 51 4.01 1.34 -16.95
C GLN A 51 4.98 0.16 -17.11
N ARG A 52 5.83 -0.11 -16.11
CA ARG A 52 6.73 -1.27 -16.10
C ARG A 52 5.96 -2.58 -16.29
N ASN A 53 4.86 -2.76 -15.57
CA ASN A 53 4.05 -3.97 -15.65
C ASN A 53 3.37 -4.14 -17.02
N GLN A 54 2.98 -3.05 -17.67
CA GLN A 54 2.49 -3.10 -19.06
C GLN A 54 3.59 -3.53 -20.03
N SER A 55 4.80 -2.98 -19.89
CA SER A 55 5.95 -3.39 -20.71
C SER A 55 6.27 -4.88 -20.55
N ILE A 56 6.22 -5.40 -19.32
CA ILE A 56 6.41 -6.85 -19.03
C ILE A 56 5.39 -7.70 -19.79
N ARG A 57 4.10 -7.31 -19.75
CA ARG A 57 3.04 -8.04 -20.47
C ARG A 57 3.22 -8.00 -21.98
N GLN A 58 3.59 -6.85 -22.53
CA GLN A 58 3.82 -6.71 -23.97
C GLN A 58 5.04 -7.52 -24.43
N ALA A 59 6.10 -7.54 -23.64
CA ALA A 59 7.29 -8.32 -23.92
C ALA A 59 7.00 -9.84 -23.88
N TYR A 60 6.23 -10.29 -22.88
CA TYR A 60 5.75 -11.67 -22.81
C TYR A 60 4.87 -12.06 -24.00
N ARG A 61 3.91 -11.19 -24.40
CA ARG A 61 3.06 -11.42 -25.59
C ARG A 61 3.86 -11.49 -26.90
N ARG A 62 5.05 -10.89 -26.94
CA ARG A 62 6.01 -10.97 -28.06
C ARG A 62 6.89 -12.22 -28.03
N GLY A 63 6.67 -13.14 -27.09
CA GLY A 63 7.36 -14.42 -27.00
C GLY A 63 8.58 -14.42 -26.07
N GLN A 64 8.85 -13.36 -25.31
CA GLN A 64 9.91 -13.42 -24.29
C GLN A 64 9.53 -14.38 -23.16
N SER A 65 10.50 -15.20 -22.73
CA SER A 65 10.30 -16.16 -21.65
C SER A 65 10.25 -15.49 -20.27
N LEU A 66 9.63 -16.17 -19.30
CA LEU A 66 9.56 -15.70 -17.91
C LEU A 66 10.96 -15.48 -17.31
N ALA A 67 11.87 -16.42 -17.53
CA ALA A 67 13.25 -16.36 -17.06
C ALA A 67 14.01 -15.15 -17.64
N CYS A 68 13.82 -14.84 -18.92
CA CYS A 68 14.44 -13.68 -19.56
C CYS A 68 13.95 -12.37 -18.93
N LEU A 69 12.63 -12.23 -18.74
CA LEU A 69 12.03 -11.06 -18.10
C LEU A 69 12.45 -10.91 -16.63
N ALA A 70 12.53 -12.02 -15.90
CA ALA A 70 12.99 -12.07 -14.51
C ALA A 70 14.42 -11.52 -14.38
N ASN A 71 15.33 -12.00 -15.23
CA ASN A 71 16.72 -11.57 -15.25
C ASN A 71 16.87 -10.10 -15.67
N GLN A 72 16.20 -9.67 -16.74
CA GLN A 72 16.30 -8.30 -17.25
C GLN A 72 15.78 -7.24 -16.28
N LEU A 73 14.78 -7.59 -15.48
CA LEU A 73 14.10 -6.65 -14.59
C LEU A 73 14.45 -6.84 -13.12
N HIS A 74 15.38 -7.76 -12.83
CA HIS A 74 15.79 -8.15 -11.48
C HIS A 74 14.60 -8.50 -10.58
N LEU A 75 13.66 -9.27 -11.14
CA LEU A 75 12.47 -9.76 -10.45
C LEU A 75 12.52 -11.29 -10.40
N SER A 76 11.88 -11.89 -9.40
CA SER A 76 11.67 -13.33 -9.40
C SER A 76 10.68 -13.74 -10.51
N GLU A 77 10.79 -14.98 -10.99
CA GLU A 77 9.82 -15.53 -11.94
C GLU A 77 8.39 -15.51 -11.40
N ASP A 78 8.21 -15.72 -10.09
CA ASP A 78 6.91 -15.60 -9.43
C ASP A 78 6.34 -14.18 -9.48
N ALA A 79 7.19 -13.16 -9.34
CA ALA A 79 6.77 -11.77 -9.47
C ALA A 79 6.36 -11.46 -10.91
N ILE A 80 7.13 -11.92 -11.90
CA ILE A 80 6.80 -11.79 -13.32
C ILE A 80 5.48 -12.52 -13.64
N ARG A 81 5.31 -13.75 -13.14
CA ARG A 81 4.08 -14.53 -13.27
C ARG A 81 2.88 -13.79 -12.69
N LYS A 82 3.01 -13.24 -11.48
CA LYS A 82 1.97 -12.38 -10.87
C LYS A 82 1.67 -11.16 -11.75
N ILE A 83 2.68 -10.49 -12.31
CA ILE A 83 2.47 -9.30 -13.15
C ILE A 83 1.71 -9.64 -14.44
N ILE A 84 2.04 -10.78 -15.06
CA ILE A 84 1.40 -11.27 -16.29
C ILE A 84 -0.05 -11.70 -16.02
N TYR A 85 -0.29 -12.48 -14.96
CA TYR A 85 -1.58 -13.15 -14.73
C TYR A 85 -2.53 -12.44 -13.74
N ALA A 86 -2.13 -11.35 -13.08
CA ALA A 86 -2.96 -10.65 -12.08
C ALA A 86 -4.14 -9.82 -12.65
N GLU A 87 -4.73 -10.23 -13.77
CA GLU A 87 -5.73 -9.43 -14.52
C GLU A 87 -7.15 -9.42 -13.89
N LYS A 88 -7.37 -10.05 -12.72
CA LYS A 88 -8.73 -10.17 -12.13
C LYS A 88 -8.95 -9.71 -10.69
N ALA A 89 -7.92 -9.37 -9.91
CA ALA A 89 -8.09 -9.12 -8.47
C ALA A 89 -8.26 -7.63 -8.07
N ARG A 90 -8.33 -6.69 -9.03
CA ARG A 90 -8.29 -5.25 -8.73
C ARG A 90 -9.62 -4.49 -8.92
N SER A 91 -10.73 -5.18 -9.18
CA SER A 91 -12.08 -4.59 -9.26
C SER A 91 -12.87 -4.62 -7.95
N GLN A 92 -12.20 -4.69 -6.79
CA GLN A 92 -12.83 -4.50 -5.47
C GLN A 92 -11.88 -3.71 -4.55
N PRO A 93 -12.27 -2.54 -4.03
CA PRO A 93 -11.54 -1.93 -2.93
C PRO A 93 -11.86 -2.71 -1.65
N SER A 94 -10.89 -3.48 -1.16
CA SER A 94 -10.94 -4.13 0.15
C SER A 94 -10.91 -3.07 1.25
N GLY A 95 -12.09 -2.66 1.73
CA GLY A 95 -12.22 -1.99 3.03
C GLY A 95 -12.06 -3.03 4.14
N PRO A 96 -11.29 -2.76 5.22
CA PRO A 96 -11.33 -3.65 6.37
C PRO A 96 -12.65 -3.43 7.10
N ALA A 97 -13.48 -4.47 7.09
CA ALA A 97 -14.61 -4.63 7.98
C ALA A 97 -14.13 -4.46 9.42
N GLY A 98 -14.68 -3.45 10.10
CA GLY A 98 -14.50 -3.28 11.53
C GLY A 98 -15.03 -4.52 12.23
N LYS A 99 -14.15 -5.23 12.96
CA LYS A 99 -14.59 -6.06 14.06
C LYS A 99 -15.00 -5.11 15.18
N ALA A 100 -16.26 -4.69 15.14
CA ALA A 100 -16.96 -4.26 16.34
C ALA A 100 -17.32 -5.54 17.11
N GLN A 101 -16.82 -5.65 18.33
CA GLN A 101 -17.35 -6.59 19.32
C GLN A 101 -17.17 -5.96 20.71
N PRO A 102 -18.06 -6.33 21.64
CA PRO A 102 -18.82 -5.41 22.50
C PRO A 102 -18.03 -4.80 23.66
#